data_AF-A0A969LQ20-F1
#
_entry.id   AF-A0A969LQ20-F1
#
_cell.length_a   1.000
_cell.length_b   1.000
_cell.length_c   1.000
_cell.angle_alpha   90.00
_cell.angle_beta   90.00
_cell.angle_gamma   90.00
#
_symmetry.space_group_name_H-M   'P 1'
#
loop_
_entity.id
_entity.type
_entity.pdbx_description
1 polymer ?
#
loop_
_entity_poly.entity_id
_entity_poly.type
_entity_poly.pdbx_seq_one_letter_code
_entity_poly.pdbx_strand_id
1 'polypeptide(L)'
;MHLYTKLKPHRKRSGFTQEGLAFLVGDKKHSAISRYEAGDRRPDLRTAVAFKVLFASDLRELFPGVHAQVSAEIAERARALSEQIRSQGGGRRAGYKLRMLFRLQREGLDGGI
;
A
#
# COMPACT_ATOMS: atom_id res chain seq x y z
N MET A 1 2.83 -3.70 14.83
CA MET A 1 1.59 -3.16 14.22
C MET A 1 1.11 -4.17 13.19
N HIS A 2 0.00 -4.85 13.43
CA HIS A 2 -0.57 -5.80 12.47
C HIS A 2 -1.23 -5.03 11.33
N LEU A 3 -0.85 -5.31 10.09
CA LEU A 3 -1.43 -4.66 8.92
C LEU A 3 -2.57 -5.50 8.35
N TYR A 4 -3.75 -4.91 8.19
CA TYR A 4 -4.85 -5.59 7.53
C TYR A 4 -4.48 -5.94 6.07
N THR A 5 -4.69 -7.21 5.71
CA THR A 5 -4.29 -7.84 4.46
C THR A 5 -5.39 -8.80 3.99
N LYS A 6 -5.56 -8.93 2.68
CA LYS A 6 -6.53 -9.87 2.07
C LYS A 6 -5.87 -11.12 1.50
N LEU A 7 -4.58 -11.33 1.70
CA LEU A 7 -3.84 -12.47 1.10
C LEU A 7 -4.45 -13.84 1.40
N LYS A 8 -4.88 -14.09 2.65
CA LYS A 8 -5.46 -15.39 3.06
C LYS A 8 -6.76 -15.72 2.30
N PRO A 9 -7.74 -14.80 2.19
CA PRO A 9 -8.87 -14.96 1.29
C PRO A 9 -8.49 -15.28 -0.16
N HIS A 10 -7.55 -14.53 -0.76
CA HIS A 10 -7.13 -14.79 -2.15
C HIS A 10 -6.45 -16.15 -2.31
N ARG A 11 -5.58 -16.55 -1.38
CA ARG A 11 -4.95 -17.87 -1.37
C ARG A 11 -5.98 -18.99 -1.27
N LYS A 12 -6.94 -18.88 -0.35
CA LYS A 12 -7.98 -19.92 -0.19
C LYS A 12 -8.84 -20.07 -1.44
N ARG A 13 -9.24 -18.96 -2.08
CA ARG A 13 -10.02 -18.99 -3.33
C ARG A 13 -9.28 -19.59 -4.52
N SER A 14 -7.95 -19.47 -4.54
CA SER A 14 -7.10 -20.02 -5.60
C SER A 14 -6.65 -21.47 -5.35
N GLY A 15 -7.02 -22.07 -4.21
CA GLY A 15 -6.69 -23.46 -3.88
C GLY A 15 -5.23 -23.69 -3.47
N PHE A 16 -4.40 -22.65 -3.38
CA PHE A 16 -2.99 -22.81 -3.00
C PHE A 16 -2.82 -23.10 -1.50
N THR A 17 -1.92 -24.02 -1.18
CA THR A 17 -1.38 -24.15 0.18
C THR A 17 -0.44 -22.98 0.48
N GLN A 18 -0.13 -22.73 1.76
CA GLN A 18 0.90 -21.74 2.10
C GLN A 18 2.26 -22.14 1.52
N GLU A 19 2.52 -23.45 1.41
CA GLU A 19 3.72 -23.99 0.81
C GLU A 19 3.80 -23.73 -0.69
N GLY A 20 2.76 -24.07 -1.44
CA GLY A 20 2.70 -23.80 -2.88
C GLY A 20 2.80 -22.31 -3.18
N LEU A 21 2.18 -21.46 -2.35
CA LEU A 21 2.28 -20.02 -2.51
C LEU A 21 3.71 -19.50 -2.20
N ALA A 22 4.39 -20.03 -1.18
CA ALA A 22 5.77 -19.66 -0.86
C ALA A 22 6.72 -19.98 -2.03
N PHE A 23 6.55 -21.18 -2.61
CA PHE A 23 7.31 -21.60 -3.78
C PHE A 23 7.13 -20.63 -4.96
N LEU A 24 5.90 -20.26 -5.28
CA LEU A 24 5.59 -19.35 -6.40
C LEU A 24 6.11 -17.91 -6.18
N VAL A 25 6.09 -17.43 -4.94
CA VAL A 25 6.61 -16.11 -4.58
C VAL A 25 8.14 -16.10 -4.55
N GLY A 26 8.79 -17.27 -4.57
CA GLY A 26 10.23 -17.42 -4.45
C GLY A 26 10.75 -17.20 -3.03
N ASP A 27 9.88 -17.33 -2.02
CA ASP A 27 10.29 -17.29 -0.61
C ASP A 27 10.59 -18.72 -0.13
N LYS A 28 11.78 -18.92 0.42
CA LYS A 28 12.28 -20.23 0.83
C LYS A 28 11.59 -20.76 2.09
N LYS A 29 10.82 -19.93 2.81
CA LYS A 29 10.21 -20.29 4.10
C LYS A 29 8.69 -20.15 4.06
N HIS A 30 7.96 -21.26 4.25
CA HIS A 30 6.48 -21.24 4.33
C HIS A 30 5.94 -20.39 5.48
N SER A 31 6.70 -20.25 6.57
CA SER A 31 6.38 -19.36 7.69
C SER A 31 6.33 -17.88 7.29
N ALA A 32 6.93 -17.50 6.16
CA ALA A 32 6.78 -16.17 5.60
C ALA A 32 5.34 -15.89 5.15
N ILE A 33 4.69 -16.86 4.48
CA ILE A 33 3.32 -16.69 3.97
C ILE A 33 2.34 -16.50 5.11
N SER A 34 2.42 -17.32 6.16
CA SER A 34 1.57 -17.16 7.34
C SER A 34 1.69 -15.76 7.95
N ARG A 35 2.92 -15.22 8.05
CA ARG A 35 3.17 -13.87 8.57
C ARG A 35 2.69 -12.76 7.63
N TYR A 36 2.81 -12.95 6.32
CA TYR A 36 2.23 -12.03 5.33
C TYR A 36 0.70 -12.02 5.40
N GLU A 37 0.08 -13.18 5.61
CA GLU A 37 -1.37 -13.34 5.77
C GLU A 37 -1.91 -12.78 7.08
N ALA A 38 -1.11 -12.83 8.15
CA ALA A 38 -1.46 -12.25 9.45
C ALA A 38 -1.20 -10.74 9.52
N GLY A 39 -0.47 -10.17 8.54
CA GLY A 39 -0.06 -8.77 8.57
C GLY A 39 1.13 -8.49 9.49
N ASP A 40 1.80 -9.53 9.98
CA ASP A 40 2.97 -9.47 10.88
C ASP A 40 4.27 -9.16 10.15
N ARG A 41 4.27 -9.35 8.83
CA ARG A 41 5.41 -9.05 7.96
C ARG A 41 4.93 -8.20 6.80
N ARG A 42 5.62 -7.10 6.55
CA ARG A 42 5.43 -6.31 5.33
C ARG A 42 6.12 -7.02 4.17
N PRO A 43 5.43 -7.28 3.05
CA PRO A 43 6.10 -7.73 1.84
C PRO A 43 7.02 -6.62 1.34
N ASP A 44 8.19 -7.01 0.81
CA ASP A 44 8.96 -6.07 -0.01
C ASP A 44 8.25 -5.82 -1.35
N LEU A 45 8.77 -4.90 -2.15
CA LEU A 45 8.16 -4.55 -3.44
C LEU A 45 8.06 -5.77 -4.38
N ARG A 46 9.07 -6.64 -4.40
CA ARG A 46 9.10 -7.82 -5.27
C ARG A 46 8.04 -8.82 -4.84
N THR A 47 7.93 -9.11 -3.55
CA THR A 47 6.90 -9.98 -2.97
C THR A 47 5.49 -9.41 -3.19
N ALA A 48 5.29 -8.10 -3.00
CA ALA A 48 3.99 -7.46 -3.22
C ALA A 48 3.55 -7.59 -4.70
N VAL A 49 4.48 -7.35 -5.64
CA VAL A 49 4.23 -7.53 -7.08
C VAL A 49 3.96 -8.99 -7.42
N ALA A 50 4.67 -9.94 -6.80
CA ALA A 50 4.40 -11.37 -7.00
C ALA A 50 2.95 -11.73 -6.62
N PHE A 51 2.45 -11.25 -5.48
CA PHE A 51 1.05 -11.46 -5.09
C PHE A 51 0.05 -10.81 -6.05
N LYS A 52 0.34 -9.60 -6.55
CA LYS A 52 -0.46 -8.95 -7.60
C LYS A 52 -0.58 -9.82 -8.85
N VAL A 53 0.53 -10.38 -9.31
CA VAL A 53 0.55 -11.27 -10.49
C VAL A 53 -0.20 -12.57 -10.22
N LEU A 54 0.05 -13.21 -9.08
CA LEU A 54 -0.55 -14.51 -8.73
C LEU A 54 -2.07 -14.44 -8.54
N PHE A 55 -2.57 -13.35 -7.99
CA PHE A 55 -4.00 -13.20 -7.70
C PHE A 55 -4.75 -12.32 -8.68
N ALA A 56 -4.06 -11.72 -9.67
CA ALA A 56 -4.62 -10.76 -10.62
C ALA A 56 -5.42 -9.63 -9.92
N SER A 57 -4.98 -9.21 -8.73
CA SER A 57 -5.65 -8.22 -7.88
C SER A 57 -4.75 -7.01 -7.63
N ASP A 58 -5.35 -5.84 -7.42
CA ASP A 58 -4.57 -4.63 -7.17
C ASP A 58 -3.91 -4.65 -5.78
N LEU A 59 -2.77 -3.95 -5.63
CA LEU A 59 -2.08 -3.87 -4.33
C LEU A 59 -2.96 -3.23 -3.24
N ARG A 60 -3.88 -2.34 -3.63
CA ARG A 60 -4.85 -1.73 -2.70
C ARG A 60 -5.85 -2.73 -2.17
N GLU A 61 -6.23 -3.71 -2.99
CA GLU A 61 -7.11 -4.80 -2.59
C GLU A 61 -6.35 -5.83 -1.73
N LEU A 62 -5.12 -6.17 -2.11
CA LEU A 62 -4.31 -7.15 -1.40
C LEU A 62 -3.80 -6.64 -0.04
N PHE A 63 -3.41 -5.37 0.02
CA PHE A 63 -2.79 -4.74 1.20
C PHE A 63 -3.52 -3.45 1.62
N PRO A 64 -4.83 -3.52 1.93
CA PRO A 64 -5.63 -2.34 2.27
C PRO A 64 -5.09 -1.58 3.48
N GLY A 65 -4.56 -2.28 4.50
CA GLY A 65 -3.96 -1.62 5.66
C GLY A 65 -2.70 -0.83 5.33
N VAL A 66 -1.85 -1.34 4.43
CA VAL A 66 -0.66 -0.61 3.95
C VAL A 66 -1.10 0.59 3.12
N HIS A 67 -2.08 0.41 2.22
CA HIS A 67 -2.59 1.50 1.42
C HIS A 67 -3.16 2.63 2.28
N ALA A 68 -4.05 2.32 3.23
CA ALA A 68 -4.64 3.31 4.12
C ALA A 68 -3.58 4.06 4.92
N GLN A 69 -2.61 3.35 5.50
CA GLN A 69 -1.50 3.98 6.23
C GLN A 69 -0.71 4.93 5.32
N VAL A 70 -0.26 4.46 4.15
CA VAL A 70 0.56 5.26 3.24
C VAL A 70 -0.21 6.48 2.72
N SER A 71 -1.50 6.32 2.39
CA SER A 71 -2.37 7.41 1.95
C SER A 71 -2.53 8.49 3.03
N ALA A 72 -2.76 8.10 4.28
CA ALA A 72 -2.83 9.03 5.40
C ALA A 72 -1.50 9.78 5.60
N GLU A 73 -0.38 9.06 5.61
CA GLU A 73 0.95 9.69 5.73
C GLU A 73 1.26 10.66 4.59
N ILE A 74 0.89 10.31 3.35
CA ILE A 74 1.08 11.18 2.19
C ILE A 74 0.19 12.42 2.28
N ALA A 75 -1.06 12.29 2.72
CA ALA A 75 -1.98 13.42 2.86
C ALA A 75 -1.47 14.43 3.91
N GLU A 76 -1.01 13.96 5.06
CA GLU A 76 -0.42 14.81 6.10
C GLU A 76 0.83 15.54 5.59
N ARG A 77 1.74 14.81 4.93
CA ARG A 77 2.94 15.42 4.31
C ARG A 77 2.57 16.40 3.20
N ALA A 78 1.52 16.13 2.42
CA ALA A 78 1.05 17.00 1.36
C ALA A 78 0.46 18.30 1.93
N ARG A 79 -0.24 18.23 3.07
CA ARG A 79 -0.72 19.40 3.81
C ARG A 79 0.44 20.28 4.26
N ALA A 80 1.39 19.71 4.99
CA ALA A 80 2.57 20.44 5.47
C ALA A 80 3.35 21.11 4.33
N LEU A 81 3.57 20.39 3.22
CA LEU A 81 4.28 20.94 2.07
C LEU A 81 3.49 22.06 1.37
N SER A 82 2.16 21.98 1.34
CA SER A 82 1.33 23.03 0.76
C SER A 82 1.38 24.33 1.56
N GLU A 83 1.43 24.24 2.89
CA GLU A 83 1.57 25.38 3.81
C GLU A 83 2.95 26.04 3.62
N GLN A 84 4.01 25.24 3.54
CA GLN A 84 5.37 25.73 3.29
C GLN A 84 5.49 26.47 1.94
N ILE A 85 4.89 25.95 0.86
CA ILE A 85 4.94 26.60 -0.46
C ILE A 85 4.20 27.95 -0.44
N ARG A 86 3.11 28.06 0.32
CA ARG A 86 2.35 29.29 0.45
C ARG A 86 3.11 30.35 1.23
N SER A 87 3.78 29.97 2.32
CA SER A 87 4.55 30.90 3.14
C SER A 87 5.80 31.45 2.44
N GLN A 88 6.40 30.69 1.52
CA GLN A 88 7.60 31.08 0.78
C GLN A 88 7.34 31.91 -0.50
N GLY A 89 6.08 32.29 -0.78
CA GLY A 89 5.77 33.15 -1.94
C GLY A 89 6.00 32.46 -3.29
N GLY A 90 5.52 31.22 -3.44
CA GLY A 90 5.81 30.39 -4.60
C GLY A 90 5.49 31.04 -5.97
N GLY A 91 6.51 31.14 -6.85
CA GLY A 91 6.38 31.63 -8.22
C GLY A 91 5.53 30.71 -9.15
N ARG A 92 5.52 30.96 -10.47
CA ARG A 92 4.61 30.26 -11.44
C ARG A 92 4.56 28.72 -11.34
N ARG A 93 5.63 28.04 -10.91
CA ARG A 93 5.68 26.58 -10.69
C ARG A 93 4.90 26.09 -9.46
N ALA A 94 4.62 26.97 -8.50
CA ALA A 94 3.88 26.66 -7.27
C ALA A 94 2.43 26.26 -7.55
N GLY A 95 1.80 26.82 -8.60
CA GLY A 95 0.41 26.52 -8.93
C GLY A 95 0.16 25.05 -9.29
N TYR A 96 1.00 24.44 -10.14
CA TYR A 96 0.89 23.02 -10.49
C TYR A 96 1.15 22.12 -9.27
N LYS A 97 2.20 22.43 -8.51
CA LYS A 97 2.57 21.65 -7.32
C LYS A 97 1.48 21.69 -6.25
N LEU A 98 0.87 22.86 -6.00
CA LEU A 98 -0.24 22.99 -5.06
C LEU A 98 -1.48 22.19 -5.51
N ARG A 99 -1.82 22.19 -6.81
CA ARG A 99 -2.93 21.36 -7.33
C ARG A 99 -2.70 19.87 -7.08
N MET A 100 -1.48 19.38 -7.30
CA MET A 100 -1.13 17.99 -7.01
C MET A 100 -1.25 17.68 -5.52
N LEU A 101 -0.74 18.56 -4.64
CA LEU A 101 -0.82 18.37 -3.19
C LEU A 101 -2.27 18.37 -2.69
N PHE A 102 -3.13 19.24 -3.24
CA PHE A 102 -4.55 19.23 -2.91
C PHE A 102 -5.26 17.94 -3.32
N ARG A 103 -4.89 17.34 -4.46
CA ARG A 103 -5.42 16.04 -4.86
C ARG A 103 -5.04 14.97 -3.83
N LEU A 104 -3.76 14.91 -3.44
CA LEU A 104 -3.25 13.94 -2.48
C LEU A 104 -3.88 14.09 -1.09
N GLN A 105 -4.18 15.31 -0.66
CA GLN A 105 -4.92 15.57 0.57
C GLN A 105 -6.33 14.99 0.54
N ARG A 106 -7.03 15.08 -0.60
CA ARG A 106 -8.39 14.54 -0.75
C ARG A 106 -8.40 13.02 -0.85
N GLU A 107 -7.49 12.45 -1.64
CA GLU A 107 -7.38 10.99 -1.80
C GLU A 107 -7.03 10.27 -0.49
N GLY A 108 -6.30 10.94 0.43
CA GLY A 108 -6.05 10.40 1.76
C GLY A 108 -7.26 10.40 2.70
N LEU A 109 -8.26 11.28 2.48
CA LEU A 109 -9.50 11.33 3.25
C LEU A 109 -10.48 10.22 2.82
N ASP A 110 -10.51 9.89 1.53
CA ASP A 110 -11.40 8.86 0.97
C ASP A 110 -10.91 7.41 1.24
N GLY A 111 -9.67 7.25 1.72
CA GLY A 111 -9.06 5.97 2.07
C GLY A 111 -9.31 5.50 3.51
N GLY A 112 -10.07 6.25 4.30
CA GLY A 112 -10.45 5.92 5.68
C GLY A 112 -11.84 5.30 5.76
N ILE A 113 -11.94 3.99 5.54
CA ILE A 113 -13.08 3.15 5.96
C ILE A 113 -12.51 1.88 6.60
#